data_AF-A0A6B3G169-F1
#
_entry.id   AF-A0A6B3G169-F1
#
_cell.length_a   1.000
_cell.length_b   1.000
_cell.length_c   1.000
_cell.angle_alpha   90.00
_cell.angle_beta   90.00
_cell.angle_gamma   90.00
#
_symmetry.space_group_name_H-M   'P 1'
#
loop_
_entity.id
_entity.type
_entity.pdbx_description
1 polymer ?
#
loop_
_entity_poly.entity_id
_entity_poly.type
_entity_poly.pdbx_seq_one_letter_code
_entity_poly.pdbx_strand_id
1 'polypeptide(L)'
;MALDETRTSGTHSGGCTCGDCPHGARRGHRNAVAAFLAKRDELAAGNGLPAGVAQSPSASRQWVSDELTGSARAVAERAREAGDAW
;
A
#
# COMPACT_ATOMS: atom_id res chain seq x y z
N MET A 1 -7.41 -13.93 41.72
CA MET A 1 -8.13 -12.77 41.15
C MET A 1 -7.11 -11.71 40.77
N ALA A 2 -7.00 -11.40 39.48
CA ALA A 2 -6.53 -10.12 38.94
C ALA A 2 -6.77 -10.21 37.42
N LEU A 3 -8.02 -9.97 37.05
CA LEU A 3 -8.42 -9.66 35.68
C LEU A 3 -8.24 -8.14 35.51
N ASP A 4 -8.08 -7.72 34.26
CA ASP A 4 -8.35 -6.36 33.78
C ASP A 4 -7.17 -5.36 33.75
N GLU A 5 -6.29 -5.53 32.76
CA GLU A 5 -5.79 -4.36 32.02
C GLU A 5 -6.31 -4.47 30.59
N THR A 6 -7.64 -4.39 30.48
CA THR A 6 -8.29 -4.21 29.19
C THR A 6 -7.84 -2.89 28.60
N ARG A 7 -7.18 -3.03 27.45
CA ARG A 7 -7.57 -2.36 26.21
C ARG A 7 -7.77 -0.86 26.40
N THR A 8 -6.68 -0.12 26.22
CA THR A 8 -6.72 1.31 25.90
C THR A 8 -7.40 1.48 24.54
N SER A 9 -8.72 1.34 24.51
CA SER A 9 -9.60 1.81 23.45
C SER A 9 -9.64 3.34 23.53
N GLY A 10 -8.51 3.98 23.24
CA GLY A 10 -8.51 5.40 22.90
C GLY A 10 -9.24 5.54 21.58
N THR A 11 -10.31 6.33 21.55
CA THR A 11 -10.96 6.77 20.30
C THR A 11 -9.92 7.45 19.41
N HIS A 12 -9.30 6.68 18.51
CA HIS A 12 -8.34 7.20 17.54
C HIS A 12 -9.10 8.03 16.51
N SER A 13 -9.17 9.34 16.74
CA SER A 13 -9.61 10.30 15.74
C SER A 13 -8.59 10.33 14.60
N GLY A 14 -8.84 9.54 13.55
CA GLY A 14 -8.32 9.77 12.19
C GLY A 14 -6.83 10.10 12.06
N GLY A 15 -5.93 9.38 12.74
CA GLY A 15 -4.51 9.73 12.66
C GLY A 15 -3.60 8.95 13.61
N CYS A 16 -3.86 7.66 13.84
CA CYS A 16 -2.89 6.87 14.59
C CYS A 16 -1.56 6.79 13.81
N THR A 17 -0.49 7.25 14.45
CA THR A 17 0.92 7.08 14.06
C THR A 17 1.59 5.91 14.81
N CYS A 18 0.81 5.17 15.59
CA CYS A 18 1.24 4.00 16.34
C CYS A 18 1.79 2.93 15.39
N GLY A 19 3.08 2.58 15.54
CA GLY A 19 3.81 1.68 14.64
C GLY A 19 3.18 0.30 14.46
N ASP A 20 2.55 -0.24 15.52
CA ASP A 20 2.02 -1.61 15.55
C ASP A 20 0.53 -1.71 15.95
N CYS A 21 -0.24 -0.61 15.89
CA CYS A 21 -1.67 -0.76 16.19
C CYS A 21 -2.45 -1.31 14.98
N PRO A 22 -3.48 -2.15 15.20
CA PRO A 22 -4.32 -2.70 14.13
C PRO A 22 -4.97 -1.64 13.23
N HIS A 23 -5.33 -0.49 13.78
CA HIS A 23 -5.89 0.62 12.99
C HIS A 23 -4.85 1.28 12.07
N GLY A 24 -3.60 1.38 12.54
CA GLY A 24 -2.45 1.88 11.79
C GLY A 24 -2.11 0.96 10.63
N ALA A 25 -2.03 -0.35 10.87
CA ALA A 25 -1.80 -1.37 9.84
C ALA A 25 -2.89 -1.35 8.76
N ARG A 26 -4.17 -1.31 9.15
CA ARG A 26 -5.31 -1.21 8.21
C ARG A 26 -5.28 0.08 7.39
N ARG A 27 -4.96 1.22 8.00
CA ARG A 27 -4.81 2.49 7.29
C ARG A 27 -3.61 2.45 6.33
N GLY A 28 -2.50 1.87 6.76
CA GLY A 28 -1.31 1.64 5.94
C GLY A 28 -1.65 0.83 4.68
N HIS A 29 -2.37 -0.28 4.84
CA HIS A 29 -2.84 -1.07 3.70
C HIS A 29 -3.76 -0.27 2.76
N ARG A 30 -4.75 0.46 3.29
CA ARG A 30 -5.64 1.31 2.46
C ARG A 30 -4.87 2.36 1.67
N ASN A 31 -3.89 3.01 2.30
CA ASN A 31 -3.04 3.99 1.62
C ASN A 31 -2.18 3.34 0.53
N ALA A 32 -1.63 2.15 0.78
CA ALA A 32 -0.86 1.40 -0.21
C ALA A 32 -1.73 1.01 -1.42
N VAL A 33 -2.98 0.57 -1.20
CA VAL A 33 -3.94 0.30 -2.28
C VAL A 33 -4.24 1.57 -3.09
N ALA A 34 -4.51 2.69 -2.42
CA ALA A 34 -4.77 3.96 -3.10
C ALA A 34 -3.57 4.40 -3.97
N ALA A 35 -2.35 4.27 -3.46
CA ALA A 35 -1.14 4.59 -4.20
C ALA A 35 -0.92 3.66 -5.41
N PHE A 36 -1.19 2.35 -5.25
CA PHE A 36 -1.14 1.40 -6.36
C PHE A 36 -2.12 1.76 -7.47
N LEU A 37 -3.37 2.10 -7.13
CA LEU A 37 -4.38 2.49 -8.10
C LEU A 37 -4.00 3.78 -8.83
N ALA A 38 -3.52 4.79 -8.11
CA ALA A 38 -3.03 6.03 -8.71
C ALA A 38 -1.90 5.77 -9.70
N LYS A 39 -0.89 4.98 -9.31
CA LYS A 39 0.22 4.59 -10.19
C LYS A 39 -0.27 3.85 -11.44
N ARG A 40 -1.19 2.90 -11.29
CA ARG A 40 -1.77 2.17 -12.43
C ARG A 40 -2.48 3.11 -13.40
N ASP A 41 -3.27 4.04 -12.89
CA ASP A 41 -4.05 4.96 -13.70
C ASP A 41 -3.13 5.99 -14.40
N GLU A 42 -2.07 6.46 -13.75
CA GLU A 42 -1.02 7.28 -14.37
C GLU A 42 -0.33 6.55 -15.52
N LEU A 43 0.09 5.30 -15.31
CA LEU A 43 0.74 4.48 -16.34
C LEU A 43 -0.23 4.17 -17.49
N ALA A 44 -1.50 3.94 -17.21
CA ALA A 44 -2.54 3.73 -18.23
C ALA A 44 -2.81 4.99 -19.06
N ALA A 45 -2.66 6.18 -18.46
CA ALA A 45 -2.70 7.46 -19.15
C ALA A 45 -1.41 7.77 -19.94
N GLY A 46 -0.40 6.89 -19.89
CA GLY A 46 0.88 7.07 -20.57
C GLY A 46 1.88 7.97 -19.83
N ASN A 47 1.62 8.30 -18.57
CA ASN A 47 2.50 9.13 -17.76
C ASN A 47 3.53 8.28 -17.00
N GLY A 48 4.65 8.88 -16.59
CA GLY A 48 5.61 8.24 -15.69
C GLY A 48 6.57 7.23 -16.32
N LEU A 49 6.48 6.96 -17.63
CA LEU A 49 7.43 6.10 -18.32
C LEU A 49 8.79 6.80 -18.52
N PRO A 50 9.92 6.11 -18.29
CA PRO A 50 11.23 6.63 -18.67
C PRO A 50 11.33 6.86 -20.17
N ALA A 51 11.91 7.99 -20.58
CA ALA A 51 12.02 8.37 -22.00
C ALA A 51 12.69 7.29 -22.87
N GLY A 52 13.72 6.63 -22.33
CA GLY A 52 14.42 5.51 -22.99
C GLY A 52 13.55 4.29 -23.26
N VAL A 53 12.57 4.04 -22.38
CA VAL A 53 11.64 2.91 -22.48
C VAL A 53 10.47 3.26 -23.40
N ALA A 54 9.99 4.51 -23.34
CA ALA A 54 8.86 5.01 -24.11
C ALA A 54 9.06 4.91 -25.64
N GLN A 55 10.30 4.82 -26.10
CA GLN A 55 10.66 4.68 -27.51
C GLN A 55 10.33 3.29 -28.09
N SER A 56 10.09 2.28 -27.26
CA SER A 56 9.77 0.91 -27.68
C SER A 56 8.48 0.41 -27.03
N PRO A 57 7.42 0.10 -27.81
CA PRO A 57 6.15 -0.38 -27.25
C PRO A 57 6.28 -1.65 -26.42
N SER A 58 7.17 -2.57 -26.80
CA SER A 58 7.42 -3.79 -26.02
C SER A 58 8.16 -3.49 -24.72
N ALA A 59 9.18 -2.62 -24.76
CA ALA A 59 9.89 -2.20 -23.56
C ALA A 59 8.95 -1.48 -22.57
N SER A 60 8.10 -0.59 -23.06
CA SER A 60 7.05 0.08 -22.28
C SER A 60 6.14 -0.91 -21.54
N ARG A 61 5.63 -1.93 -22.23
CA ARG A 61 4.77 -2.95 -21.61
C ARG A 61 5.50 -3.74 -20.52
N GLN A 62 6.75 -4.15 -20.79
CA GLN A 62 7.55 -4.88 -19.81
C GLN A 62 7.82 -4.03 -18.57
N TRP A 63 8.27 -2.79 -18.77
CA TRP A 63 8.57 -1.88 -17.67
C TRP A 63 7.32 -1.56 -16.82
N VAL A 64 6.18 -1.30 -17.46
CA VAL A 64 4.90 -1.11 -16.75
C VAL A 64 4.52 -2.35 -15.95
N SER A 65 4.69 -3.55 -16.51
CA SER A 65 4.42 -4.81 -15.80
C SER A 65 5.32 -4.97 -14.58
N ASP A 66 6.62 -4.70 -14.72
CA ASP A 66 7.58 -4.79 -13.63
C ASP A 66 7.26 -3.80 -12.51
N GLU A 67 6.88 -2.57 -12.88
CA GLU A 67 6.56 -1.54 -11.89
C GLU A 67 5.26 -1.77 -11.13
N LEU A 68 4.24 -2.29 -11.82
CA LEU A 68 3.00 -2.71 -11.17
C LEU A 68 3.24 -3.94 -10.29
N THR A 69 4.13 -4.85 -10.70
CA THR A 69 4.51 -6.02 -9.88
C THR A 69 5.22 -5.58 -8.60
N GLY A 70 6.18 -4.66 -8.69
CA GLY A 70 6.86 -4.09 -7.53
C GLY A 70 5.89 -3.40 -6.56
N SER A 71 4.99 -2.57 -7.09
CA SER A 71 3.97 -1.88 -6.28
C SER A 71 2.96 -2.84 -5.64
N ALA A 72 2.54 -3.89 -6.36
CA ALA A 72 1.63 -4.91 -5.83
C ALA A 72 2.25 -5.70 -4.67
N ARG A 73 3.57 -5.96 -4.70
CA ARG A 73 4.27 -6.59 -3.57
C ARG A 73 4.20 -5.73 -2.30
N ALA A 74 4.39 -4.43 -2.42
CA ALA A 74 4.25 -3.51 -1.29
C ALA A 74 2.83 -3.52 -0.71
N VAL A 75 1.78 -3.56 -1.56
CA VAL A 75 0.39 -3.72 -1.10
C VAL A 75 0.20 -5.04 -0.34
N ALA A 76 0.76 -6.14 -0.86
CA ALA A 76 0.67 -7.45 -0.23
C ALA A 76 1.39 -7.52 1.13
N GLU A 77 2.54 -6.86 1.27
CA GLU A 77 3.24 -6.73 2.55
C GLU A 77 2.37 -6.02 3.59
N ARG A 78 1.78 -4.87 3.23
CA ARG A 78 0.86 -4.16 4.12
C ARG A 78 -0.42 -4.94 4.42
N ALA A 79 -0.87 -5.78 3.49
CA ALA A 79 -2.02 -6.65 3.71
C ALA A 79 -1.71 -7.72 4.78
N ARG A 80 -0.50 -8.28 4.77
CA ARG A 80 -0.05 -9.23 5.81
C ARG A 80 0.04 -8.55 7.17
N GLU A 81 0.70 -7.40 7.27
CA GLU A 81 0.76 -6.61 8.51
C GLU A 81 -0.63 -6.28 9.07
N ALA A 82 -1.58 -5.93 8.20
CA ALA A 82 -2.96 -5.65 8.60
C ALA A 82 -3.75 -6.91 9.00
N GLY A 83 -3.39 -8.08 8.46
CA GLY A 83 -3.97 -9.39 8.76
C GLY A 83 -3.45 -9.97 10.08
N ASP A 84 -2.15 -9.84 10.35
CA ASP A 84 -1.51 -10.24 11.61
C ASP A 84 -2.01 -9.43 12.82
N ALA A 85 -2.68 -8.30 12.57
CA ALA A 85 -3.26 -7.42 13.57
C ALA A 85 -4.71 -7.76 13.97
N TRP A 86 -5.23 -8.93 13.59
CA TRP A 86 -6.53 -9.49 13.99
C TRP A 86 -6.39 -10.46 15.16
#